data_AF-A0A1C5XC22-F1
#
_entry.id   AF-A0A1C5XC22-F1
#
_cell.length_a   1.000
_cell.length_b   1.000
_cell.length_c   1.000
_cell.angle_alpha   90.00
_cell.angle_beta   90.00
_cell.angle_gamma   90.00
#
_symmetry.space_group_name_H-M   'P 1'
#
loop_
_entity.id
_entity.type
_entity.pdbx_description
1 polymer ?
#
loop_
_entity_poly.entity_id
_entity_poly.type
_entity_poly.pdbx_seq_one_letter_code
_entity_poly.pdbx_strand_id
1 'polypeptide(L)'
;MDVFERCLQLDKPFALLMSNFWLNSVGPCQLFKDRELQLLMFDKRIQYDKGGGVPFGSSYYCHRLLPKQIVFEELAVCRNDYSRMHRDVDNLNRNIAEEDAALFLGVV
;
A
#
# COMPACT_ATOMS: atom_id res chain seq x y z
N MET A 1 7.41 1.24 -13.23
CA MET A 1 8.22 0.08 -12.81
C MET A 1 9.43 0.53 -11.99
N ASP A 2 9.90 1.75 -12.24
CA ASP A 2 11.05 2.41 -11.62
C ASP A 2 11.05 2.38 -10.08
N VAL A 3 9.88 2.41 -9.43
CA VAL A 3 9.78 2.32 -7.97
C VAL A 3 10.28 0.97 -7.45
N PHE A 4 9.89 -0.14 -8.08
CA PHE A 4 10.36 -1.47 -7.66
C PHE A 4 11.85 -1.61 -7.92
N GLU A 5 12.34 -1.18 -9.08
CA GLU A 5 13.78 -1.18 -9.38
C GLU A 5 14.56 -0.36 -8.36
N ARG A 6 14.07 0.83 -7.99
CA ARG A 6 14.69 1.69 -7.00
C ARG A 6 14.71 1.03 -5.62
N CYS A 7 13.60 0.45 -5.18
CA CYS A 7 13.53 -0.27 -3.91
C CYS A 7 14.49 -1.48 -3.88
N LEU A 8 14.59 -2.21 -4.99
CA LEU A 8 15.53 -3.32 -5.15
C LEU A 8 16.99 -2.85 -5.17
N GLN A 9 17.30 -1.68 -5.73
CA GLN A 9 18.64 -1.07 -5.69
C GLN A 9 19.04 -0.58 -4.30
N LEU A 10 18.06 -0.12 -3.50
CA LEU A 10 18.31 0.30 -2.12
C LEU A 10 18.72 -0.85 -1.20
N ASP A 11 18.53 -2.09 -1.65
CA ASP A 11 18.87 -3.32 -0.94
C ASP A 11 18.32 -3.34 0.50
N LYS A 12 17.09 -2.87 0.67
CA LYS A 12 16.36 -2.89 1.95
C LYS A 12 15.08 -3.70 1.84
N PRO A 13 14.61 -4.30 2.94
CA PRO A 13 13.31 -4.96 2.93
C PRO A 13 12.21 -3.94 2.66
N PHE A 14 11.22 -4.33 1.85
CA PHE A 14 10.09 -3.47 1.52
C PHE A 14 8.81 -4.29 1.34
N ALA A 15 7.67 -3.59 1.43
CA ALA A 15 6.35 -4.06 1.04
C ALA A 15 5.66 -2.94 0.26
N LEU A 16 5.31 -3.20 -1.00
CA LEU A 16 4.64 -2.25 -1.86
C LEU A 16 3.30 -2.80 -2.30
N LEU A 17 2.24 -2.03 -2.11
CA LEU A 17 0.90 -2.43 -2.54
C LEU A 17 0.76 -2.26 -4.05
N MET A 18 0.38 -3.33 -4.75
CA MET A 18 0.24 -3.33 -6.21
C MET A 18 -0.92 -4.24 -6.65
N SER A 19 -1.49 -3.95 -7.81
CA SER A 19 -2.55 -4.76 -8.41
C SER A 19 -2.03 -6.16 -8.78
N ASN A 20 -2.83 -7.19 -8.53
CA ASN A 20 -2.52 -8.55 -8.95
C ASN A 20 -2.54 -8.70 -10.48
N PHE A 21 -3.16 -7.75 -11.19
CA PHE A 21 -3.11 -7.72 -12.65
C PHE A 21 -1.68 -7.66 -13.18
N TRP A 22 -0.75 -7.10 -12.40
CA TRP A 22 0.65 -6.99 -12.79
C TRP A 22 1.35 -8.35 -12.96
N LEU A 23 0.92 -9.39 -12.24
CA LEU A 23 1.42 -10.77 -12.39
C LEU A 23 1.20 -11.34 -13.80
N ASN A 24 0.23 -10.81 -14.54
CA ASN A 24 -0.04 -11.24 -15.92
C ASN A 24 0.90 -10.59 -16.95
N SER A 25 1.81 -9.72 -16.51
CA SER A 25 2.77 -9.03 -17.37
C SER A 25 4.18 -9.61 -17.24
N VAL A 26 5.08 -9.23 -18.14
CA VAL A 26 6.50 -9.65 -18.09
C VAL A 26 7.31 -8.94 -16.99
N GLY A 27 6.80 -7.84 -16.43
CA GLY A 27 7.52 -6.99 -15.48
C GLY A 27 8.01 -7.71 -14.22
N PRO A 28 7.16 -8.46 -13.49
CA PRO A 28 7.59 -9.22 -12.31
C PRO A 28 8.65 -10.26 -12.66
N CYS A 29 8.50 -10.93 -13.80
CA CYS A 29 9.48 -11.90 -14.27
C CYS A 29 10.84 -11.23 -14.49
N GLN A 30 10.91 -10.07 -15.13
CA GLN A 30 12.18 -9.36 -15.35
C GLN A 30 12.81 -8.87 -14.04
N LEU A 31 12.02 -8.34 -13.12
CA LEU A 31 12.53 -7.73 -11.88
C LEU A 31 12.94 -8.74 -10.81
N PHE A 32 12.22 -9.87 -10.74
CA PHE A 32 12.35 -10.87 -9.69
C PHE A 32 12.84 -12.23 -10.21
N LYS A 33 13.41 -12.30 -11.43
CA LYS A 33 14.03 -13.54 -11.92
C LYS A 33 15.16 -14.01 -11.01
N ASP A 34 16.03 -13.07 -10.65
CA ASP A 34 17.25 -13.32 -9.87
C ASP A 34 17.10 -12.87 -8.41
N ARG A 35 15.87 -12.54 -7.99
CA ARG A 35 15.57 -12.01 -6.65
C ARG A 35 14.28 -12.61 -6.14
N GLU A 36 14.18 -12.87 -4.84
CA GLU A 36 12.95 -13.41 -4.28
C GLU A 36 11.81 -12.36 -4.33
N LEU A 37 10.72 -12.72 -5.01
CA LEU A 37 9.43 -12.05 -4.87
C LEU A 37 8.62 -12.73 -3.78
N GLN A 38 8.14 -11.94 -2.83
CA GLN A 38 7.22 -12.39 -1.79
C GLN A 38 5.87 -11.69 -1.97
N LEU A 39 4.76 -12.39 -1.73
CA LEU A 39 3.40 -11.88 -1.86
C LEU A 39 2.63 -12.06 -0.56
N LEU A 40 2.09 -10.96 -0.04
CA LEU A 40 1.07 -10.98 1.00
C LEU A 40 -0.29 -10.78 0.32
N MET A 41 -1.01 -11.88 0.14
CA MET A 41 -2.29 -11.93 -0.55
C MET A 41 -3.44 -11.91 0.44
N PHE A 42 -4.56 -11.33 0.03
CA PHE A 42 -5.74 -11.16 0.86
C PHE A 42 -6.92 -11.98 0.35
N ASP A 43 -7.76 -12.45 1.27
CA ASP A 43 -9.02 -13.16 0.98
C ASP A 43 -10.08 -12.27 0.31
N LYS A 44 -10.02 -10.96 0.60
CA LYS A 44 -10.94 -9.93 0.09
C LYS A 44 -10.17 -8.88 -0.70
N ARG A 45 -10.91 -8.12 -1.52
CA ARG A 45 -10.33 -6.96 -2.22
C ARG A 45 -10.12 -5.82 -1.24
N ILE A 46 -8.97 -5.16 -1.35
CA ILE A 46 -8.66 -3.96 -0.60
C ILE A 46 -9.65 -2.87 -1.00
N GLN A 47 -10.34 -2.29 -0.01
CA GLN A 47 -11.22 -1.15 -0.18
C GLN A 47 -10.46 0.12 0.17
N TYR A 48 -10.38 1.05 -0.78
CA TYR A 48 -9.78 2.35 -0.55
C TYR A 48 -10.81 3.41 -0.14
N ASP A 49 -12.08 3.19 -0.47
CA ASP A 49 -13.19 4.12 -0.19
C ASP A 49 -14.49 3.35 0.12
N LYS A 50 -15.48 4.07 0.67
CA LYS A 50 -16.81 3.60 1.09
C LYS A 50 -17.57 2.84 0.01
N GLY A 51 -17.34 3.17 -1.27
CA GLY A 51 -18.06 2.61 -2.40
C GLY A 51 -17.69 1.17 -2.78
N GLY A 52 -16.70 0.55 -2.11
CA GLY A 52 -16.33 -0.84 -2.36
C GLY A 52 -16.07 -1.14 -3.84
N GLY A 53 -15.23 -0.33 -4.48
CA GLY A 53 -15.29 -0.15 -5.95
C GLY A 53 -14.11 -0.67 -6.77
N VAL A 54 -13.12 -1.36 -6.20
CA VAL A 54 -11.97 -1.79 -7.00
C VAL A 54 -12.24 -3.15 -7.66
N PRO A 55 -12.28 -3.23 -9.01
CA PRO A 55 -12.61 -4.47 -9.71
C PRO A 55 -11.45 -5.49 -9.69
N PHE A 56 -10.28 -5.10 -9.21
CA PHE A 56 -9.07 -5.93 -9.17
C PHE A 56 -8.62 -6.25 -7.74
N GLY A 57 -8.05 -7.44 -7.55
CA GLY A 57 -7.33 -7.80 -6.34
C GLY A 57 -6.01 -7.07 -6.26
N SER A 58 -5.56 -6.74 -5.05
CA SER A 58 -4.26 -6.15 -4.79
C SER A 58 -3.58 -6.95 -3.68
N SER A 59 -2.26 -7.05 -3.73
CA SER A 59 -1.42 -7.74 -2.74
C SER A 59 -0.24 -6.84 -2.39
N TYR A 60 0.37 -7.05 -1.22
CA TYR A 60 1.69 -6.45 -1.01
C TYR A 60 2.75 -7.32 -1.68
N TYR A 61 3.55 -6.67 -2.52
CA TYR A 61 4.73 -7.23 -3.15
C TYR A 61 5.91 -6.88 -2.26
N CYS A 62 6.49 -7.91 -1.68
CA CYS A 62 7.47 -7.82 -0.63
C CYS A 62 8.82 -8.39 -1.10
N HIS A 63 9.89 -7.92 -0.47
CA HIS A 63 11.22 -8.48 -0.62
C HIS A 63 11.91 -8.54 0.74
N ARG A 64 12.37 -9.74 1.14
CA ARG A 64 13.02 -10.01 2.44
C ARG A 64 12.25 -9.55 3.67
N LEU A 65 10.92 -9.64 3.62
CA LEU A 65 10.05 -9.20 4.71
C LEU A 65 9.21 -10.36 5.27
N LEU A 66 8.66 -11.19 4.39
CA LEU A 66 7.79 -12.30 4.76
C LEU A 66 8.61 -13.56 5.09
N PRO A 67 8.09 -14.44 5.98
CA PRO A 67 8.76 -15.69 6.33
C PRO A 67 8.71 -16.75 5.20
N LYS A 68 7.87 -16.55 4.18
CA LYS A 68 7.73 -17.41 2.99
C LYS A 68 7.31 -16.59 1.78
N GLN A 69 7.45 -17.17 0.58
CA GLN A 69 7.15 -16.50 -0.69
C GLN A 69 5.69 -16.08 -0.84
N ILE A 70 4.72 -16.85 -0.35
CA ILE A 70 3.30 -16.47 -0.43
C ILE A 70 2.65 -16.68 0.94
N VAL A 71 2.12 -15.59 1.50
CA VAL A 71 1.36 -15.56 2.75
C VAL A 71 -0.05 -15.10 2.41
N PHE A 72 -1.04 -15.82 2.93
CA PHE A 72 -2.45 -15.45 2.81
C PHE A 72 -2.92 -14.90 4.14
N GLU A 73 -3.60 -13.75 4.11
CA GLU A 73 -4.17 -13.10 5.28
C GLU A 73 -5.64 -12.74 5.05
N GLU A 74 -6.41 -12.74 6.12
CA GLU A 74 -7.79 -12.30 6.08
C GLU A 74 -7.88 -10.81 6.36
N LEU A 75 -8.52 -10.05 5.47
CA LEU A 75 -8.81 -8.65 5.73
C LEU A 75 -10.01 -8.54 6.67
N ALA A 76 -9.76 -7.92 7.83
CA ALA A 76 -10.77 -7.42 8.75
C ALA A 76 -11.45 -6.19 8.13
N VAL A 77 -12.28 -6.39 7.11
CA VAL A 77 -13.05 -5.30 6.49
C VAL A 77 -14.44 -5.23 7.13
N CYS A 78 -14.71 -4.13 7.82
CA CYS A 78 -16.06 -3.73 8.17
C CYS A 78 -16.67 -3.02 6.94
N ARG A 79 -17.77 -3.55 6.40
CA ARG A 79 -18.47 -2.89 5.29
C ARG A 79 -18.86 -1.46 5.69
N ASN A 80 -18.67 -0.51 4.79
CA ASN A 80 -18.93 0.93 4.95
C ASN A 80 -18.01 1.70 5.92
N ASP A 81 -16.95 1.07 6.44
CA ASP A 81 -15.96 1.80 7.24
C ASP A 81 -14.86 2.40 6.39
N TYR A 82 -14.42 3.59 6.80
CA TYR A 82 -13.22 4.22 6.26
C TYR A 82 -11.97 3.45 6.66
N SER A 83 -11.00 3.39 5.75
CA SER A 83 -9.68 2.85 6.07
C SER A 83 -9.03 3.66 7.21
N ARG A 84 -8.14 3.02 7.97
CA ARG A 84 -7.32 3.74 8.96
C ARG A 84 -6.58 4.93 8.32
N MET A 85 -6.06 4.75 7.11
CA MET A 85 -5.36 5.80 6.36
C MET A 85 -6.25 7.03 6.12
N HIS A 86 -7.54 6.85 5.87
CA HIS A 86 -8.45 7.99 5.71
C HIS A 86 -8.51 8.84 6.98
N ARG A 87 -8.58 8.20 8.16
CA ARG A 87 -8.55 8.91 9.46
C ARG A 87 -7.21 9.62 9.67
N ASP A 88 -6.11 8.98 9.32
CA ASP A 88 -4.78 9.57 9.45
C ASP A 88 -4.62 10.82 8.55
N VAL A 89 -5.18 10.79 7.33
CA VAL A 89 -5.20 11.93 6.41
C VAL A 89 -6.13 13.04 6.91
N ASP A 90 -7.32 12.71 7.42
CA ASP A 90 -8.22 13.70 8.01
C ASP A 90 -7.57 14.44 9.18
N ASN A 91 -6.84 13.71 10.03
CA ASN A 91 -6.10 14.30 11.14
C ASN A 91 -4.96 15.20 10.65
N LEU A 92 -4.21 14.77 9.62
CA LEU A 92 -3.16 15.59 9.03
C LEU A 92 -3.71 16.91 8.48
N ASN A 93 -4.83 16.84 7.76
CA ASN A 93 -5.48 18.02 7.18
C ASN A 93 -5.99 18.97 8.25
N ARG A 94 -6.52 18.46 9.38
CA ARG A 94 -6.91 19.30 10.52
C ARG A 94 -5.71 20.00 11.14
N ASN A 95 -4.61 19.28 11.36
CA ASN A 95 -3.40 19.86 11.93
C ASN A 95 -2.83 20.97 11.03
N ILE A 96 -2.80 20.75 9.71
CA ILE A 96 -2.36 21.77 8.74
C ILE A 96 -3.29 22.99 8.79
N ALA A 97 -4.61 22.79 8.84
CA ALA A 97 -5.57 23.88 8.93
C ALA A 97 -5.45 24.67 10.26
N GLU A 98 -5.15 24.00 11.37
CA GLU A 98 -4.90 24.64 12.67
C GLU A 98 -3.59 25.46 12.65
N GLU A 99 -2.53 24.92 12.04
CA GLU A 99 -1.26 25.64 11.83
C GLU A 99 -1.43 26.88 10.94
N ASP A 100 -2.14 26.74 9.82
CA ASP A 100 -2.43 27.86 8.90
C ASP A 100 -3.29 28.93 9.58
N ALA A 101 -4.28 28.53 10.39
CA ALA A 101 -5.10 29.46 11.16
C ALA A 101 -4.31 30.18 12.26
N ALA A 102 -3.39 29.48 12.95
CA ALA A 102 -2.52 30.06 13.96
C ALA A 102 -1.52 31.07 13.35
N LEU A 103 -1.01 30.79 12.15
CA LEU A 103 -0.16 31.70 11.38
C LEU A 103 -0.94 32.95 10.95
N PHE A 104 -2.19 32.79 10.52
CA PHE A 104 -3.06 33.90 10.12
C PHE A 104 -3.48 34.80 11.30
N LEU A 105 -3.61 34.22 12.49
CA LEU A 105 -3.94 34.94 13.74
C LEU A 105 -2.72 35.51 14.48
N GLY A 106 -1.49 35.29 13.99
CA GLY A 106 -0.27 35.87 14.54
C GLY A 106 0.11 35.36 15.94
N VAL A 107 -0.21 34.10 16.25
CA VAL A 107 0.01 33.50 17.59
C VAL A 107 1.38 32.78 17.70
N VAL A 108 2.19 32.77 16.63
CA VAL A 108 3.58 32.27 16.63
C VAL A 108 4.52 33.32 16.05
#